data_AF-A0A8H3D0F8-F1
#
_entry.id   AF-A0A8H3D0F8-F1
#
_cell.length_a   1.000
_cell.length_b   1.000
_cell.length_c   1.000
_cell.angle_alpha   90.00
_cell.angle_beta   90.00
_cell.angle_gamma   90.00
#
_symmetry.space_group_name_H-M   'P 1'
#
loop_
_entity.id
_entity.type
_entity.pdbx_description
1 polymer ?
#
loop_
_entity_poly.entity_id
_entity_poly.type
_entity_poly.pdbx_seq_one_letter_code
_entity_poly.pdbx_strand_id
1 'polypeptide(L)'
;MDRPGNGKDVPKLPQGRESGQAPEQGERSEPGESTTIDGAHWAHVDIYRLAVSHANRYQDLGELEDLGKAIEYMSRVLALTPNGHQDLPNRFTISHHSRFESLDAPNDISKAIEYQTRALSLTPDGHPNISRRLASLGAFHSDRFQRLGELADIEKTIEYESQALACLGELGDAEKVIEYESRALALTPDGHPSLPRQLASLGSIHSDKFQRLGEMVDIEKAIDYESRAIVLTPKDHPRLPDRLANLGASHNIRFKRLGELGDLEKTIEYMSRGLVLIPDGHLDYNLSIRLTNMGVAYNERFKRLGELDDLKKATEFKSRALDLSPDGHPDLPRQLASLGMTHGNRFERMSELNDLEKAIEYKPRAVTLTPEAHPNFPNWLASLGISHSDRFRYLGELKDIEKAIECETRALALTPNGHPYESHWLASLGAAHGDRSRHLGELGDIEKAVSVFL
;
A
#
# COMPACT_ATOMS: atom_id res chain seq x y z
N MET A 1 4.56 -12.18 71.31
CA MET A 1 5.35 -13.23 71.99
C MET A 1 5.64 -14.28 70.94
N ASP A 2 6.84 -14.60 70.49
CA ASP A 2 8.20 -14.09 70.64
C ASP A 2 8.99 -14.69 69.45
N ARG A 3 9.96 -13.95 68.89
CA ARG A 3 11.11 -14.51 68.13
C ARG A 3 12.18 -14.97 69.16
N PRO A 4 13.35 -15.60 68.86
CA PRO A 4 14.07 -15.73 67.56
C PRO A 4 14.91 -17.05 67.38
N GLY A 5 15.73 -17.10 66.31
CA GLY A 5 16.90 -18.00 66.20
C GLY A 5 17.40 -18.24 64.76
N ASN A 6 17.94 -17.25 64.05
CA ASN A 6 19.36 -17.11 63.63
C ASN A 6 20.22 -18.38 63.40
N GLY A 7 20.83 -18.46 62.20
CA GLY A 7 21.99 -19.31 61.89
C GLY A 7 22.44 -19.14 60.44
N LYS A 8 23.44 -18.29 60.20
CA LYS A 8 24.17 -18.10 58.93
C LYS A 8 25.43 -18.96 58.96
N ASP A 9 25.78 -19.63 57.86
CA ASP A 9 27.11 -20.21 57.65
C ASP A 9 27.72 -19.76 56.31
N VAL A 10 28.97 -19.31 56.42
CA VAL A 10 29.88 -18.83 55.37
C VAL A 10 31.06 -19.82 55.31
N PRO A 11 31.54 -20.28 54.13
CA PRO A 11 32.78 -21.04 54.08
C PRO A 11 34.02 -20.16 53.86
N LYS A 12 35.07 -20.46 54.63
CA LYS A 12 36.41 -19.85 54.67
C LYS A 12 37.33 -20.39 53.54
N LEU A 13 38.23 -19.51 53.09
CA LEU A 13 39.46 -19.79 52.32
C LEU A 13 40.50 -20.61 53.12
N PRO A 14 41.42 -21.33 52.45
CA PRO A 14 42.72 -21.68 53.03
C PRO A 14 43.88 -20.92 52.36
N GLN A 15 44.86 -20.49 53.17
CA GLN A 15 46.16 -19.96 52.76
C GLN A 15 47.25 -21.04 52.89
N GLY A 16 48.20 -21.02 51.95
CA GLY A 16 49.64 -21.05 52.25
C GLY A 16 50.45 -22.30 51.88
N ARG A 17 51.42 -22.14 50.96
CA ARG A 17 52.87 -22.29 51.25
C ARG A 17 53.76 -21.93 50.05
N GLU A 18 54.82 -21.18 50.34
CA GLU A 18 55.92 -20.75 49.46
C GLU A 18 57.11 -21.73 49.47
N SER A 19 57.84 -21.76 48.35
CA SER A 19 59.30 -21.95 48.19
C SER A 19 59.56 -22.05 46.67
N GLY A 20 60.43 -21.32 45.96
CA GLY A 20 61.58 -20.49 46.28
C GLY A 20 62.76 -20.98 45.40
N GLN A 21 63.10 -20.26 44.31
CA GLN A 21 64.46 -20.17 43.72
C GLN A 21 64.48 -19.27 42.46
N ALA A 22 65.35 -18.25 42.47
CA ALA A 22 65.80 -17.42 41.34
C ALA A 22 67.11 -18.04 40.75
N PRO A 23 67.62 -17.68 39.55
CA PRO A 23 68.11 -16.32 39.19
C PRO A 23 67.77 -15.95 37.71
N GLU A 24 67.96 -14.75 37.16
CA GLU A 24 69.20 -14.03 36.84
C GLU A 24 68.83 -12.64 36.27
N GLN A 25 69.69 -11.64 36.50
CA GLN A 25 69.57 -10.31 35.90
C GLN A 25 70.09 -10.32 34.46
N GLY A 26 69.32 -9.72 33.54
CA GLY A 26 69.75 -9.48 32.16
C GLY A 26 68.90 -8.41 31.48
N GLU A 27 69.51 -7.23 31.33
CA GLU A 27 69.26 -6.18 30.32
C GLU A 27 67.92 -5.40 30.33
N ARG A 28 68.08 -4.11 30.67
CA ARG A 28 67.14 -3.02 30.36
C ARG A 28 66.81 -3.03 28.87
N SER A 29 65.54 -3.30 28.54
CA SER A 29 64.92 -2.92 27.28
C SER A 29 63.95 -1.75 27.55
N GLU A 30 64.00 -0.75 26.69
CA GLU A 30 63.24 0.50 26.75
C GLU A 30 61.71 0.26 26.86
N PRO A 31 60.94 1.17 27.48
CA PRO A 31 59.49 1.03 27.53
C PRO A 31 58.93 1.26 26.12
N GLY A 32 58.64 0.17 25.42
CA GLY A 32 57.86 0.18 24.19
C GLY A 32 56.50 0.84 24.42
N GLU A 33 56.19 1.81 23.56
CA GLU A 33 54.94 2.55 23.49
C GLU A 33 53.73 1.61 23.50
N SER A 34 53.13 1.44 24.69
CA SER A 34 51.77 0.93 24.85
C SER A 34 50.84 2.14 24.87
N THR A 35 50.45 2.63 23.69
CA THR A 35 49.45 3.70 23.60
C THR A 35 48.59 3.56 22.34
N THR A 36 47.28 3.39 22.58
CA THR A 36 46.13 3.77 21.72
C THR A 36 45.94 3.03 20.38
N ILE A 37 45.45 1.78 20.42
CA ILE A 37 44.82 1.16 19.23
C ILE A 37 43.30 0.92 19.38
N ASP A 38 42.72 0.91 20.59
CA ASP A 38 41.31 0.50 20.75
C ASP A 38 40.25 1.63 20.67
N GLY A 39 40.62 2.90 20.91
CA GLY A 39 39.65 4.01 20.91
C GLY A 39 39.30 4.58 19.53
N ALA A 40 40.26 4.57 18.60
CA ALA A 40 40.07 5.10 17.25
C ALA A 40 39.37 4.10 16.31
N HIS A 41 39.46 2.80 16.61
CA HIS A 41 38.94 1.75 15.76
C HIS A 41 37.39 1.70 15.73
N TRP A 42 36.73 2.10 16.82
CA TRP A 42 35.26 2.11 16.93
C TRP A 42 34.59 3.46 16.64
N ALA A 43 35.36 4.54 16.45
CA ALA A 43 34.83 5.88 16.24
C ALA A 43 33.89 5.97 15.02
N HIS A 44 34.18 5.24 13.94
CA HIS A 44 33.32 5.21 12.75
C HIS A 44 31.95 4.56 13.04
N VAL A 45 31.89 3.54 13.91
CA VAL A 45 30.66 2.85 14.31
C VAL A 45 29.76 3.77 15.14
N ASP A 46 30.33 4.54 16.06
CA ASP A 46 29.56 5.47 16.88
C ASP A 46 29.07 6.67 16.07
N ILE A 47 29.88 7.21 15.16
CA ILE A 47 29.45 8.24 14.21
C ILE A 47 28.34 7.70 13.29
N TYR A 48 28.44 6.43 12.84
CA TYR A 48 27.39 5.79 12.05
C TYR A 48 26.07 5.66 12.83
N ARG A 49 26.12 5.26 14.11
CA ARG A 49 24.93 5.18 14.97
C ARG A 49 24.27 6.54 15.18
N LEU A 50 25.06 7.60 15.38
CA LEU A 50 24.56 8.98 15.45
C LEU A 50 23.88 9.39 14.14
N ALA A 51 24.51 9.09 13.00
CA ALA A 51 23.93 9.39 11.70
C ALA A 51 22.59 8.70 11.48
N VAL A 52 22.48 7.41 11.85
CA VAL A 52 21.23 6.64 11.78
C VAL A 52 20.17 7.21 12.72
N SER A 53 20.55 7.66 13.91
CA SER A 53 19.62 8.23 14.88
C SER A 53 18.99 9.53 14.38
N HIS A 54 19.79 10.43 13.79
CA HIS A 54 19.27 11.65 13.16
C HIS A 54 18.40 11.32 11.93
N ALA A 55 18.80 10.36 11.09
CA ALA A 55 17.98 9.96 9.94
C ALA A 55 16.61 9.39 10.37
N ASN A 56 16.57 8.57 11.43
CA ASN A 56 15.31 8.04 11.96
C ASN A 56 14.46 9.15 12.60
N ARG A 57 15.08 10.08 13.34
CA ARG A 57 14.36 11.21 13.94
C ARG A 57 13.76 12.14 12.89
N TYR A 58 14.46 12.38 11.77
CA TYR A 58 13.87 13.05 10.61
C TYR A 58 12.67 12.28 10.05
N GLN A 59 12.76 10.96 9.91
CA GLN A 59 11.64 10.13 9.43
C GLN A 59 10.43 10.15 10.37
N ASP A 60 10.67 10.29 11.68
CA ASP A 60 9.63 10.27 12.71
C ASP A 60 9.02 11.67 12.97
N LEU A 61 9.80 12.74 12.84
CA LEU A 61 9.42 14.12 13.25
C LEU A 61 9.46 15.16 12.13
N GLY A 62 10.08 14.87 10.98
CA GLY A 62 10.19 15.79 9.84
C GLY A 62 11.16 16.96 10.02
N GLU A 63 12.04 16.93 11.05
CA GLU A 63 12.97 18.02 11.35
C GLU A 63 14.11 18.11 10.32
N LEU A 64 14.08 19.11 9.42
CA LEU A 64 15.08 19.28 8.34
C LEU A 64 16.54 19.44 8.84
N GLU A 65 16.73 19.93 10.06
CA GLU A 65 18.06 20.03 10.70
C GLU A 65 18.69 18.65 10.91
N ASP A 66 17.88 17.64 11.22
CA ASP A 66 18.36 16.26 11.38
C ASP A 66 18.80 15.63 10.07
N LEU A 67 18.14 15.99 8.97
CA LEU A 67 18.52 15.52 7.66
C LEU A 67 19.92 16.03 7.28
N GLY A 68 20.22 17.30 7.61
CA GLY A 68 21.56 17.88 7.45
C GLY A 68 22.62 17.18 8.30
N LYS A 69 22.33 16.96 9.59
CA LYS A 69 23.24 16.26 10.53
C LYS A 69 23.47 14.80 10.13
N ALA A 70 22.43 14.11 9.68
CA ALA A 70 22.53 12.74 9.19
C ALA A 70 23.49 12.65 7.99
N ILE A 71 23.34 13.53 7.01
CA ILE A 71 24.23 13.60 5.83
C ILE A 71 25.68 13.90 6.27
N GLU A 72 25.90 14.87 7.15
CA GLU A 72 27.23 15.22 7.65
C GLU A 72 27.92 14.04 8.34
N TYR A 73 27.24 13.39 9.28
CA TYR A 73 27.81 12.24 10.00
C TYR A 73 28.05 11.05 9.06
N MET A 74 27.14 10.77 8.13
CA MET A 74 27.37 9.74 7.10
C MET A 74 28.59 10.07 6.22
N SER A 75 28.82 11.35 5.86
CA SER A 75 30.02 11.77 5.09
C SER A 75 31.31 11.55 5.87
N ARG A 76 31.29 11.77 7.19
CA ARG A 76 32.43 11.49 8.07
C ARG A 76 32.71 10.00 8.18
N VAL A 77 31.67 9.16 8.26
CA VAL A 77 31.82 7.70 8.25
C VAL A 77 32.43 7.22 6.92
N LEU A 78 32.00 7.80 5.79
CA LEU A 78 32.54 7.47 4.48
C LEU A 78 34.02 7.87 4.34
N ALA A 79 34.43 9.00 4.91
CA ALA A 79 35.83 9.43 4.92
C ALA A 79 36.74 8.50 5.75
N LEU A 80 36.22 7.97 6.85
CA LEU A 80 36.94 7.03 7.72
C LEU A 80 36.95 5.60 7.17
N THR A 81 35.85 5.19 6.55
CA THR A 81 35.63 3.82 6.06
C THR A 81 34.94 3.83 4.69
N PRO A 82 35.68 4.08 3.59
CA PRO A 82 35.09 4.24 2.26
C PRO A 82 34.25 3.04 1.81
N ASN A 83 34.58 1.82 2.27
CA ASN A 83 33.91 0.57 1.90
C ASN A 83 33.36 -0.22 3.11
N GLY A 84 33.34 0.38 4.32
CA GLY A 84 33.07 -0.35 5.57
C GLY A 84 31.61 -0.70 5.83
N HIS A 85 30.66 0.01 5.21
CA HIS A 85 29.24 -0.14 5.48
C HIS A 85 28.43 -0.34 4.20
N GLN A 86 27.92 -1.57 3.99
CA GLN A 86 27.13 -1.93 2.81
C GLN A 86 25.81 -1.15 2.69
N ASP A 87 25.21 -0.75 3.82
CA ASP A 87 23.94 0.00 3.85
C ASP A 87 24.10 1.52 3.70
N LEU A 88 25.32 2.04 3.84
CA LEU A 88 25.60 3.47 3.85
C LEU A 88 25.20 4.18 2.54
N PRO A 89 25.50 3.64 1.34
CA PRO A 89 25.05 4.23 0.08
C PRO A 89 23.53 4.39 -0.01
N ASN A 90 22.76 3.41 0.47
CA ASN A 90 21.29 3.46 0.43
C ASN A 90 20.73 4.56 1.35
N ARG A 91 21.35 4.77 2.53
CA ARG A 91 20.95 5.82 3.47
C ARG A 91 21.29 7.22 2.96
N PHE A 92 22.42 7.36 2.27
CA PHE A 92 22.77 8.60 1.56
C PHE A 92 21.75 8.95 0.47
N THR A 93 21.37 7.95 -0.34
CA THR A 93 20.35 8.14 -1.38
C THR A 93 19.05 8.70 -0.81
N ILE A 94 18.51 8.05 0.23
CA ILE A 94 17.25 8.48 0.86
C ILE A 94 17.40 9.89 1.43
N SER A 95 18.51 10.18 2.13
CA SER A 95 18.67 11.47 2.81
C SER A 95 18.87 12.63 1.84
N HIS A 96 19.63 12.44 0.77
CA HIS A 96 19.81 13.45 -0.27
C HIS A 96 18.51 13.66 -1.07
N HIS A 97 17.79 12.59 -1.43
CA HIS A 97 16.53 12.72 -2.14
C HIS A 97 15.46 13.44 -1.31
N SER A 98 15.27 13.06 -0.04
CA SER A 98 14.33 13.77 0.84
C SER A 98 14.71 15.24 1.06
N ARG A 99 16.00 15.58 1.00
CA ARG A 99 16.46 16.97 1.10
C ARG A 99 16.20 17.75 -0.19
N PHE A 100 16.36 17.11 -1.34
CA PHE A 100 15.97 17.66 -2.64
C PHE A 100 14.46 17.95 -2.68
N GLU A 101 13.62 17.01 -2.29
CA GLU A 101 12.15 17.21 -2.25
C GLU A 101 11.75 18.38 -1.32
N SER A 102 12.46 18.56 -0.21
CA SER A 102 12.11 19.56 0.80
C SER A 102 12.70 20.94 0.55
N LEU A 103 13.88 21.03 -0.09
CA LEU A 103 14.65 22.28 -0.22
C LEU A 103 14.94 22.68 -1.67
N ASP A 104 14.50 21.89 -2.65
CA ASP A 104 14.74 22.10 -4.09
C ASP A 104 16.23 22.30 -4.43
N ALA A 105 17.11 21.57 -3.72
CA ALA A 105 18.55 21.71 -3.85
C ALA A 105 19.09 20.83 -5.02
N PRO A 106 19.47 21.40 -6.18
CA PRO A 106 19.78 20.63 -7.39
C PRO A 106 21.01 19.72 -7.27
N ASN A 107 21.93 20.03 -6.36
CA ASN A 107 23.10 19.17 -6.10
C ASN A 107 22.73 17.88 -5.36
N ASP A 108 21.59 17.84 -4.66
CA ASP A 108 21.21 16.68 -3.86
C ASP A 108 20.61 15.56 -4.69
N ILE A 109 19.84 15.86 -5.74
CA ILE A 109 19.34 14.81 -6.64
C ILE A 109 20.50 14.13 -7.39
N SER A 110 21.52 14.89 -7.79
CA SER A 110 22.72 14.33 -8.42
C SER A 110 23.52 13.43 -7.46
N LYS A 111 23.62 13.80 -6.17
CA LYS A 111 24.22 12.94 -5.15
C LYS A 111 23.36 11.69 -4.87
N ALA A 112 22.04 11.81 -4.87
CA ALA A 112 21.14 10.66 -4.70
C ALA A 112 21.34 9.64 -5.83
N ILE A 113 21.45 10.10 -7.07
CA ILE A 113 21.76 9.27 -8.25
C ILE A 113 23.13 8.58 -8.10
N GLU A 114 24.18 9.33 -7.73
CA GLU A 114 25.53 8.80 -7.54
C GLU A 114 25.55 7.66 -6.50
N TYR A 115 25.00 7.91 -5.31
CA TYR A 115 24.98 6.92 -4.24
C TYR A 115 24.07 5.73 -4.54
N GLN A 116 22.98 5.95 -5.27
CA GLN A 116 22.09 4.87 -5.67
C GLN A 116 22.73 3.98 -6.74
N THR A 117 23.49 4.57 -7.67
CA THR A 117 24.29 3.84 -8.66
C THR A 117 25.36 2.99 -7.97
N ARG A 118 26.03 3.55 -6.97
CA ARG A 118 26.99 2.80 -6.13
C ARG A 118 26.31 1.70 -5.32
N ALA A 119 25.11 1.95 -4.80
CA ALA A 119 24.36 0.93 -4.08
C ALA A 119 23.92 -0.22 -5.00
N LEU A 120 23.57 0.09 -6.25
CA LEU A 120 23.28 -0.90 -7.28
C LEU A 120 24.51 -1.73 -7.64
N SER A 121 25.68 -1.11 -7.84
CA SER A 121 26.92 -1.84 -8.16
C SER A 121 27.42 -2.76 -7.04
N LEU A 122 27.03 -2.49 -5.79
CA LEU A 122 27.35 -3.32 -4.63
C LEU A 122 26.30 -4.41 -4.37
N THR A 123 25.18 -4.39 -5.11
CA THR A 123 24.10 -5.36 -4.95
C THR A 123 24.42 -6.61 -5.80
N PRO A 124 24.51 -7.81 -5.21
CA PRO A 124 24.79 -9.03 -5.98
C PRO A 124 23.72 -9.32 -7.03
N ASP A 125 24.12 -9.87 -8.17
CA ASP A 125 23.21 -10.27 -9.26
C ASP A 125 22.06 -11.16 -8.73
N GLY A 126 20.83 -10.88 -9.17
CA GLY A 126 19.62 -11.60 -8.74
C GLY A 126 19.06 -11.19 -7.37
N HIS A 127 19.65 -10.21 -6.68
CA HIS A 127 19.13 -9.70 -5.41
C HIS A 127 17.83 -8.88 -5.62
N PRO A 128 16.77 -9.07 -4.80
CA PRO A 128 15.45 -8.46 -5.02
C PRO A 128 15.45 -6.92 -5.00
N ASN A 129 16.40 -6.32 -4.28
CA ASN A 129 16.59 -4.87 -4.32
C ASN A 129 17.10 -4.32 -5.65
N ILE A 130 17.59 -5.13 -6.61
CA ILE A 130 18.06 -4.62 -7.92
C ILE A 130 16.93 -3.89 -8.65
N SER A 131 15.75 -4.51 -8.79
CA SER A 131 14.60 -3.89 -9.45
C SER A 131 14.17 -2.60 -8.76
N ARG A 132 14.05 -2.61 -7.42
CA ARG A 132 13.73 -1.41 -6.64
C ARG A 132 14.80 -0.32 -6.82
N ARG A 133 16.08 -0.70 -6.88
CA ARG A 133 17.17 0.26 -7.03
C ARG A 133 17.19 0.91 -8.41
N LEU A 134 16.93 0.12 -9.45
CA LEU A 134 16.75 0.57 -10.83
C LEU A 134 15.52 1.50 -10.95
N ALA A 135 14.40 1.14 -10.34
CA ALA A 135 13.20 1.98 -10.33
C ALA A 135 13.43 3.33 -9.63
N SER A 136 14.15 3.33 -8.50
CA SER A 136 14.54 4.59 -7.84
C SER A 136 15.50 5.44 -8.69
N LEU A 137 16.41 4.83 -9.46
CA LEU A 137 17.26 5.57 -10.40
C LEU A 137 16.43 6.21 -11.51
N GLY A 138 15.48 5.47 -12.09
CA GLY A 138 14.53 6.01 -13.07
C GLY A 138 13.76 7.21 -12.53
N ALA A 139 13.21 7.09 -11.31
CA ALA A 139 12.52 8.19 -10.65
C ALA A 139 13.42 9.41 -10.43
N PHE A 140 14.65 9.24 -9.96
CA PHE A 140 15.55 10.37 -9.72
C PHE A 140 15.98 11.09 -11.01
N HIS A 141 16.19 10.35 -12.10
CA HIS A 141 16.44 10.94 -13.41
C HIS A 141 15.20 11.69 -13.93
N SER A 142 14.01 11.14 -13.76
CA SER A 142 12.74 11.82 -14.10
C SER A 142 12.55 13.11 -13.29
N ASP A 143 12.80 13.08 -11.98
CA ASP A 143 12.71 14.26 -11.11
C ASP A 143 13.73 15.34 -11.50
N ARG A 144 14.97 14.93 -11.80
CA ARG A 144 16.01 15.86 -12.26
C ARG A 144 15.66 16.46 -13.62
N PHE A 145 15.09 15.68 -14.55
CA PHE A 145 14.58 16.18 -15.83
C PHE A 145 13.45 17.19 -15.63
N GLN A 146 12.43 16.86 -14.84
CA GLN A 146 11.26 17.73 -14.61
C GLN A 146 11.65 19.06 -13.98
N ARG A 147 12.69 19.09 -13.15
CA ARG A 147 13.12 20.30 -12.42
C ARG A 147 14.22 21.09 -13.12
N LEU A 148 15.17 20.42 -13.78
CA LEU A 148 16.37 21.06 -14.36
C LEU A 148 16.42 21.00 -15.88
N GLY A 149 15.55 20.22 -16.53
CA GLY A 149 15.43 20.16 -18.00
C GLY A 149 16.56 19.40 -18.71
N GLU A 150 17.32 18.56 -17.99
CA GLU A 150 18.43 17.79 -18.57
C GLU A 150 17.91 16.66 -19.49
N LEU A 151 17.93 16.86 -20.81
CA LEU A 151 17.36 15.91 -21.78
C LEU A 151 17.97 14.50 -21.74
N ALA A 152 19.24 14.37 -21.34
CA ALA A 152 19.91 13.08 -21.18
C ALA A 152 19.26 12.20 -20.09
N ASP A 153 18.53 12.80 -19.16
CA ASP A 153 17.83 12.08 -18.10
C ASP A 153 16.58 11.35 -18.59
N ILE A 154 15.97 11.77 -19.70
CA ILE A 154 14.82 11.06 -20.28
C ILE A 154 15.26 9.68 -20.78
N GLU A 155 16.39 9.61 -21.49
CA GLU A 155 16.95 8.35 -21.98
C GLU A 155 17.32 7.43 -20.82
N LYS A 156 17.93 7.99 -19.75
CA LYS A 156 18.26 7.24 -18.54
C LYS A 156 17.03 6.78 -17.76
N THR A 157 15.97 7.58 -17.71
CA THR A 157 14.69 7.20 -17.10
C THR A 157 14.12 5.98 -17.82
N ILE A 158 14.01 6.04 -19.15
CA ILE A 158 13.50 4.94 -19.98
C ILE A 158 14.37 3.70 -19.82
N GLU A 159 15.70 3.85 -19.83
CA GLU A 159 16.65 2.75 -19.66
C GLU A 159 16.47 2.04 -18.30
N TYR A 160 16.48 2.79 -17.20
CA TYR A 160 16.38 2.21 -15.85
C TYR A 160 14.99 1.67 -15.52
N GLU A 161 13.92 2.31 -15.98
CA GLU A 161 12.56 1.79 -15.83
C GLU A 161 12.36 0.52 -16.67
N SER A 162 12.92 0.47 -17.88
CA SER A 162 12.90 -0.74 -18.72
C SER A 162 13.70 -1.89 -18.10
N GLN A 163 14.87 -1.60 -17.51
CA GLN A 163 15.66 -2.60 -16.78
C GLN A 163 14.97 -3.04 -15.48
N ALA A 164 14.29 -2.14 -14.77
CA ALA A 164 13.50 -2.46 -13.60
C ALA A 164 12.32 -3.37 -13.96
N LEU A 165 11.66 -3.10 -15.10
CA LEU A 165 10.57 -3.89 -15.66
C LEU A 165 11.06 -5.25 -16.19
N ALA A 166 12.23 -5.31 -16.82
CA ALA A 166 12.86 -6.55 -17.23
C ALA A 166 13.25 -7.40 -16.00
N CYS A 167 13.79 -6.78 -14.95
CA CYS A 167 13.98 -7.44 -13.67
C CYS A 167 12.65 -7.90 -13.09
N LEU A 168 11.54 -7.16 -13.24
CA LEU A 168 10.20 -7.60 -12.81
C LEU A 168 9.69 -8.80 -13.63
N GLY A 169 10.07 -8.88 -14.91
CA GLY A 169 9.83 -10.05 -15.78
C GLY A 169 10.69 -11.26 -15.41
N GLU A 170 11.92 -11.06 -14.95
CA GLU A 170 12.80 -12.09 -14.40
C GLU A 170 12.46 -12.44 -12.93
N LEU A 171 11.80 -11.54 -12.19
CA LEU A 171 11.21 -11.70 -10.84
C LEU A 171 9.92 -12.53 -10.87
N GLY A 172 9.89 -13.59 -11.68
CA GLY A 172 8.99 -14.73 -11.51
C GLY A 172 9.27 -15.53 -10.21
N ASP A 173 9.70 -14.85 -9.15
CA ASP A 173 10.16 -15.45 -7.90
C ASP A 173 9.70 -14.59 -6.72
N ALA A 174 8.39 -14.33 -6.66
CA ALA A 174 7.73 -13.94 -5.41
C ALA A 174 8.12 -14.92 -4.30
N GLU A 175 8.38 -16.18 -4.66
CA GLU A 175 8.95 -17.25 -3.86
C GLU A 175 10.32 -16.90 -3.28
N LYS A 176 11.29 -16.39 -4.05
CA LYS A 176 12.57 -15.89 -3.52
C LYS A 176 12.40 -14.71 -2.57
N VAL A 177 11.53 -13.76 -2.88
CA VAL A 177 11.26 -12.62 -1.96
C VAL A 177 10.68 -13.13 -0.65
N ILE A 178 9.68 -14.03 -0.73
CA ILE A 178 9.10 -14.71 0.42
C ILE A 178 10.17 -15.51 1.17
N GLU A 179 11.07 -16.21 0.48
CA GLU A 179 12.16 -16.99 1.09
C GLU A 179 13.11 -16.07 1.87
N TYR A 180 13.59 -14.98 1.26
CA TYR A 180 14.50 -14.04 1.91
C TYR A 180 13.85 -13.32 3.09
N GLU A 181 12.61 -12.84 2.95
CA GLU A 181 11.88 -12.20 4.04
C GLU A 181 11.53 -13.20 5.16
N SER A 182 11.19 -14.46 4.82
CA SER A 182 10.94 -15.51 5.82
C SER A 182 12.21 -15.87 6.59
N ARG A 183 13.36 -15.92 5.91
CA ARG A 183 14.66 -16.14 6.56
C ARG A 183 15.04 -14.96 7.45
N ALA A 184 14.82 -13.73 7.00
CA ALA A 184 15.04 -12.53 7.81
C ALA A 184 14.13 -12.51 9.05
N LEU A 185 12.87 -12.91 8.90
CA LEU A 185 11.92 -13.05 10.00
C LEU A 185 12.39 -14.10 11.02
N ALA A 186 12.85 -15.26 10.57
CA ALA A 186 13.34 -16.33 11.43
C ALA A 186 14.60 -15.94 12.25
N LEU A 187 15.39 -14.98 11.76
CA LEU A 187 16.57 -14.47 12.43
C LEU A 187 16.27 -13.24 13.32
N THR A 188 15.05 -12.71 13.26
CA THR A 188 14.67 -11.52 14.03
C THR A 188 14.16 -11.95 15.41
N PRO A 189 14.80 -11.53 16.51
CA PRO A 189 14.37 -11.92 17.86
C PRO A 189 12.96 -11.43 18.21
N ASP A 190 12.28 -12.18 19.07
CA ASP A 190 11.01 -11.76 19.65
C ASP A 190 11.17 -10.41 20.37
N GLY A 191 10.30 -9.45 20.05
CA GLY A 191 10.34 -8.09 20.59
C GLY A 191 11.20 -7.09 19.80
N HIS A 192 11.85 -7.50 18.71
CA HIS A 192 12.61 -6.56 17.87
C HIS A 192 11.68 -5.50 17.22
N PRO A 193 12.01 -4.20 17.23
CA PRO A 193 11.12 -3.14 16.73
C PRO A 193 10.74 -3.25 15.25
N SER A 194 11.56 -3.94 14.42
CA SER A 194 11.24 -4.17 13.00
C SER A 194 10.31 -5.35 12.75
N LEU A 195 10.08 -6.22 13.74
CA LEU A 195 9.31 -7.45 13.58
C LEU A 195 7.88 -7.20 13.06
N PRO A 196 7.11 -6.23 13.61
CA PRO A 196 5.79 -5.89 13.07
C PRO A 196 5.84 -5.40 11.61
N ARG A 197 6.95 -4.77 11.19
CA ARG A 197 7.12 -4.28 9.82
C ARG A 197 7.41 -5.42 8.85
N GLN A 198 8.29 -6.35 9.22
CA GLN A 198 8.60 -7.54 8.40
C GLN A 198 7.36 -8.42 8.21
N LEU A 199 6.59 -8.64 9.29
CA LEU A 199 5.33 -9.38 9.20
C LEU A 199 4.32 -8.69 8.27
N ALA A 200 4.17 -7.36 8.37
CA ALA A 200 3.30 -6.62 7.46
C ALA A 200 3.78 -6.70 5.98
N SER A 201 5.10 -6.71 5.75
CA SER A 201 5.70 -6.88 4.41
C SER A 201 5.34 -8.24 3.80
N LEU A 202 5.61 -9.32 4.54
CA LEU A 202 5.25 -10.69 4.15
C LEU A 202 3.74 -10.83 3.90
N GLY A 203 2.92 -10.18 4.73
CA GLY A 203 1.48 -10.09 4.53
C GLY A 203 1.09 -9.53 3.17
N SER A 204 1.64 -8.35 2.84
CA SER A 204 1.40 -7.68 1.55
C SER A 204 1.84 -8.53 0.37
N ILE A 205 3.04 -9.14 0.43
CA ILE A 205 3.58 -9.96 -0.67
C ILE A 205 2.70 -11.19 -0.92
N HIS A 206 2.22 -11.84 0.13
CA HIS A 206 1.29 -12.96 0.00
C HIS A 206 -0.08 -12.53 -0.55
N SER A 207 -0.58 -11.35 -0.18
CA SER A 207 -1.81 -10.78 -0.76
C SER A 207 -1.66 -10.52 -2.27
N ASP A 208 -0.54 -9.93 -2.69
CA ASP A 208 -0.25 -9.69 -4.10
C ASP A 208 -0.08 -11.00 -4.88
N LYS A 209 0.59 -11.99 -4.28
CA LYS A 209 0.74 -13.32 -4.85
C LYS A 209 -0.61 -14.00 -5.04
N PHE A 210 -1.51 -13.91 -4.07
CA PHE A 210 -2.88 -14.40 -4.21
C PHE A 210 -3.62 -13.71 -5.36
N GLN A 211 -3.51 -12.38 -5.48
CA GLN A 211 -4.18 -11.66 -6.57
C GLN A 211 -3.67 -12.08 -7.96
N ARG A 212 -2.40 -12.47 -8.08
CA ARG A 212 -1.77 -12.93 -9.32
C ARG A 212 -2.06 -14.39 -9.65
N LEU A 213 -1.97 -15.28 -8.66
CA LEU A 213 -1.99 -16.74 -8.86
C LEU A 213 -3.32 -17.39 -8.43
N GLY A 214 -4.06 -16.76 -7.53
CA GLY A 214 -5.36 -17.26 -7.04
C GLY A 214 -5.27 -18.37 -5.99
N GLU A 215 -4.07 -18.68 -5.48
CA GLU A 215 -3.83 -19.77 -4.54
C GLU A 215 -4.27 -19.42 -3.11
N MET A 216 -5.32 -20.09 -2.61
CA MET A 216 -5.96 -19.76 -1.31
C MET A 216 -4.99 -19.73 -0.12
N VAL A 217 -3.94 -20.55 -0.15
CA VAL A 217 -2.91 -20.57 0.91
C VAL A 217 -2.21 -19.21 1.06
N ASP A 218 -2.09 -18.43 -0.02
CA ASP A 218 -1.41 -17.15 0.03
C ASP A 218 -2.27 -16.08 0.72
N ILE A 219 -3.58 -16.01 0.47
CA ILE A 219 -4.44 -15.06 1.20
C ILE A 219 -4.58 -15.44 2.68
N GLU A 220 -4.55 -16.73 3.01
CA GLU A 220 -4.53 -17.20 4.41
C GLU A 220 -3.23 -16.80 5.12
N LYS A 221 -2.07 -16.94 4.46
CA LYS A 221 -0.78 -16.46 4.98
C LYS A 221 -0.75 -14.94 5.13
N ALA A 222 -1.32 -14.20 4.18
CA ALA A 222 -1.43 -12.75 4.27
C ALA A 222 -2.15 -12.34 5.55
N ILE A 223 -3.33 -12.94 5.79
CA ILE A 223 -4.14 -12.71 7.00
C ILE A 223 -3.38 -13.10 8.27
N ASP A 224 -2.66 -14.22 8.30
CA ASP A 224 -1.85 -14.63 9.46
C ASP A 224 -0.76 -13.61 9.80
N TYR A 225 0.06 -13.24 8.80
CA TYR A 225 1.16 -12.31 9.00
C TYR A 225 0.69 -10.91 9.39
N GLU A 226 -0.36 -10.40 8.75
CA GLU A 226 -0.94 -9.09 9.08
C GLU A 226 -1.57 -9.08 10.49
N SER A 227 -2.24 -10.18 10.88
CA SER A 227 -2.79 -10.34 12.23
C SER A 227 -1.69 -10.31 13.29
N ARG A 228 -0.59 -11.03 13.07
CA ARG A 228 0.59 -11.03 13.96
C ARG A 228 1.26 -9.66 14.01
N ALA A 229 1.37 -8.98 12.87
CA ALA A 229 1.90 -7.61 12.81
C ALA A 229 1.08 -6.67 13.70
N ILE A 230 -0.25 -6.72 13.64
CA ILE A 230 -1.14 -5.89 14.47
C ILE A 230 -0.97 -6.20 15.95
N VAL A 231 -0.93 -7.47 16.35
CA VAL A 231 -0.74 -7.87 17.76
C VAL A 231 0.55 -7.31 18.36
N LEU A 232 1.62 -7.25 17.56
CA LEU A 232 2.93 -6.74 17.99
C LEU A 232 3.08 -5.23 17.82
N THR A 233 2.07 -4.54 17.28
CA THR A 233 2.09 -3.09 17.09
C THR A 233 1.51 -2.39 18.33
N PRO A 234 2.24 -1.44 18.95
CA PRO A 234 1.68 -0.63 20.02
C PRO A 234 0.42 0.12 19.58
N LYS A 235 -0.55 0.31 20.48
CA LYS A 235 -1.84 0.94 20.17
C LYS A 235 -1.70 2.38 19.64
N ASP A 236 -0.71 3.10 20.12
CA ASP A 236 -0.46 4.50 19.75
C ASP A 236 0.53 4.62 18.58
N HIS A 237 0.88 3.50 17.93
CA HIS A 237 1.84 3.51 16.84
C HIS A 237 1.22 4.12 15.57
N PRO A 238 1.88 5.08 14.89
CA PRO A 238 1.29 5.83 13.77
C PRO A 238 0.93 4.95 12.55
N ARG A 239 1.60 3.81 12.38
CA ARG A 239 1.30 2.81 11.32
C ARG A 239 0.22 1.79 11.66
N LEU A 240 -0.35 1.80 12.87
CA LEU A 240 -1.42 0.86 13.22
C LEU A 240 -2.68 1.02 12.34
N PRO A 241 -3.14 2.23 11.98
CA PRO A 241 -4.22 2.41 11.02
C PRO A 241 -3.95 1.74 9.66
N ASP A 242 -2.74 1.88 9.11
CA ASP A 242 -2.32 1.25 7.86
C ASP A 242 -2.41 -0.28 7.94
N ARG A 243 -1.85 -0.86 9.01
CA ARG A 243 -1.84 -2.33 9.21
C ARG A 243 -3.26 -2.88 9.35
N LEU A 244 -4.14 -2.18 10.06
CA LEU A 244 -5.55 -2.55 10.19
C LEU A 244 -6.29 -2.49 8.85
N ALA A 245 -6.02 -1.48 8.02
CA ALA A 245 -6.61 -1.39 6.69
C ALA A 245 -6.13 -2.50 5.75
N ASN A 246 -4.85 -2.87 5.82
CA ASN A 246 -4.31 -3.99 5.03
C ASN A 246 -4.98 -5.32 5.42
N LEU A 247 -5.08 -5.61 6.72
CA LEU A 247 -5.79 -6.81 7.19
C LEU A 247 -7.26 -6.81 6.76
N GLY A 248 -7.93 -5.66 6.85
CA GLY A 248 -9.29 -5.50 6.34
C GLY A 248 -9.38 -5.75 4.83
N ALA A 249 -8.42 -5.27 4.05
CA ALA A 249 -8.37 -5.49 2.60
C ALA A 249 -8.15 -6.98 2.26
N SER A 250 -7.27 -7.69 2.98
CA SER A 250 -7.05 -9.13 2.81
C SER A 250 -8.32 -9.94 3.10
N HIS A 251 -9.06 -9.61 4.15
CA HIS A 251 -10.37 -10.21 4.40
C HIS A 251 -11.38 -9.91 3.28
N ASN A 252 -11.41 -8.68 2.74
CA ASN A 252 -12.30 -8.33 1.63
C ASN A 252 -11.95 -9.10 0.35
N ILE A 253 -10.67 -9.29 0.07
CA ILE A 253 -10.18 -10.10 -1.06
C ILE A 253 -10.66 -11.55 -0.91
N ARG A 254 -10.51 -12.13 0.29
CA ARG A 254 -10.98 -13.48 0.58
C ARG A 254 -12.51 -13.59 0.48
N PHE A 255 -13.24 -12.59 0.98
CA PHE A 255 -14.69 -12.48 0.81
C PHE A 255 -15.11 -12.47 -0.66
N LYS A 256 -14.44 -11.70 -1.52
CA LYS A 256 -14.76 -11.69 -2.96
C LYS A 256 -14.58 -13.06 -3.61
N ARG A 257 -13.70 -13.90 -3.07
CA ARG A 257 -13.44 -15.25 -3.58
C ARG A 257 -14.41 -16.30 -3.03
N LEU A 258 -14.66 -16.30 -1.71
CA LEU A 258 -15.44 -17.34 -1.03
C LEU A 258 -16.89 -16.94 -0.77
N GLY A 259 -17.19 -15.64 -0.73
CA GLY A 259 -18.50 -15.11 -0.39
C GLY A 259 -18.90 -15.26 1.08
N GLU A 260 -17.96 -15.56 1.97
CA GLU A 260 -18.20 -15.80 3.39
C GLU A 260 -18.47 -14.50 4.15
N LEU A 261 -19.66 -14.39 4.77
CA LEU A 261 -20.08 -13.18 5.49
C LEU A 261 -19.10 -12.79 6.62
N GLY A 262 -18.50 -13.77 7.30
CA GLY A 262 -17.54 -13.51 8.38
C GLY A 262 -16.30 -12.72 7.93
N ASP A 263 -15.86 -12.88 6.68
CA ASP A 263 -14.77 -12.07 6.14
C ASP A 263 -15.19 -10.63 5.85
N LEU A 264 -16.43 -10.44 5.42
CA LEU A 264 -16.99 -9.11 5.23
C LEU A 264 -17.15 -8.38 6.57
N GLU A 265 -17.58 -9.08 7.61
CA GLU A 265 -17.66 -8.55 8.98
C GLU A 265 -16.27 -8.15 9.51
N LYS A 266 -15.26 -8.99 9.33
CA LYS A 266 -13.87 -8.66 9.69
C LYS A 266 -13.31 -7.49 8.91
N THR A 267 -13.65 -7.38 7.62
CA THR A 267 -13.29 -6.21 6.79
C THR A 267 -13.81 -4.93 7.44
N ILE A 268 -15.10 -4.90 7.78
CA ILE A 268 -15.75 -3.76 8.41
C ILE A 268 -15.14 -3.48 9.78
N GLU A 269 -14.89 -4.50 10.60
CA GLU A 269 -14.29 -4.38 11.92
C GLU A 269 -12.91 -3.71 11.86
N TYR A 270 -11.98 -4.28 11.08
CA TYR A 270 -10.60 -3.80 11.03
C TYR A 270 -10.49 -2.42 10.39
N MET A 271 -11.22 -2.15 9.30
CA MET A 271 -11.24 -0.81 8.70
C MET A 271 -11.82 0.24 9.66
N SER A 272 -12.89 -0.09 10.40
CA SER A 272 -13.48 0.83 11.38
C SER A 272 -12.51 1.12 12.53
N ARG A 273 -11.80 0.10 13.03
CA ARG A 273 -10.76 0.26 14.06
C ARG A 273 -9.63 1.16 13.57
N GLY A 274 -9.19 0.98 12.31
CA GLY A 274 -8.16 1.83 11.71
C GLY A 274 -8.59 3.28 11.59
N LEU A 275 -9.84 3.52 11.18
CA LEU A 275 -10.39 4.86 11.00
C LEU A 275 -10.46 5.67 12.31
N VAL A 276 -10.85 5.03 13.43
CA VAL A 276 -10.93 5.68 14.75
C VAL A 276 -9.57 6.15 15.28
N LEU A 277 -8.48 5.55 14.77
CA LEU A 277 -7.11 5.87 15.19
C LEU A 277 -6.47 7.00 14.37
N ILE A 278 -7.12 7.49 13.31
CA ILE A 278 -6.62 8.60 12.50
C ILE A 278 -6.97 9.92 13.20
N PRO A 279 -6.00 10.75 13.61
CA PRO A 279 -6.28 12.02 14.27
C PRO A 279 -7.06 12.98 13.36
N ASP A 280 -8.00 13.73 13.95
CA ASP A 280 -8.74 14.77 13.24
C ASP A 280 -7.77 15.82 12.66
N GLY A 281 -7.90 16.10 11.36
CA GLY A 281 -7.04 17.04 10.63
C GLY A 281 -5.84 16.41 9.92
N HIS A 282 -5.54 15.13 10.14
CA HIS A 282 -4.60 14.42 9.28
C HIS A 282 -5.31 14.01 7.99
N LEU A 283 -5.25 14.89 6.98
CA LEU A 283 -5.60 14.57 5.59
C LEU A 283 -4.62 13.51 5.06
N ASP A 284 -4.78 12.26 5.50
CA ASP A 284 -4.14 11.13 4.85
C ASP A 284 -4.70 11.05 3.43
N TYR A 285 -3.82 11.14 2.44
CA TYR A 285 -4.14 10.94 1.03
C TYR A 285 -4.98 9.66 0.81
N ASN A 286 -4.76 8.63 1.65
CA ASN A 286 -5.46 7.36 1.56
C ASN A 286 -6.80 7.32 2.34
N LEU A 287 -7.17 8.36 3.09
CA LEU A 287 -8.42 8.38 3.86
C LEU A 287 -9.64 8.25 2.95
N SER A 288 -9.66 8.96 1.82
CA SER A 288 -10.74 8.88 0.83
C SER A 288 -10.89 7.44 0.28
N ILE A 289 -9.77 6.76 0.01
CA ILE A 289 -9.73 5.37 -0.45
C ILE A 289 -10.29 4.42 0.61
N ARG A 290 -9.86 4.56 1.87
CA ARG A 290 -10.34 3.74 3.01
C ARG A 290 -11.84 3.89 3.20
N LEU A 291 -12.34 5.13 3.22
CA LEU A 291 -13.77 5.43 3.34
C LEU A 291 -14.56 4.84 2.17
N THR A 292 -14.03 4.92 0.95
CA THR A 292 -14.65 4.28 -0.23
C THR A 292 -14.77 2.76 -0.04
N ASN A 293 -13.71 2.11 0.42
CA ASN A 293 -13.69 0.67 0.63
C ASN A 293 -14.63 0.24 1.76
N MET A 294 -14.72 1.01 2.85
CA MET A 294 -15.73 0.80 3.89
C MET A 294 -17.14 0.90 3.33
N GLY A 295 -17.42 1.93 2.53
CA GLY A 295 -18.72 2.09 1.91
C GLY A 295 -19.08 0.95 0.96
N VAL A 296 -18.10 0.39 0.24
CA VAL A 296 -18.31 -0.81 -0.58
C VAL A 296 -18.63 -2.02 0.29
N ALA A 297 -17.89 -2.25 1.38
CA ALA A 297 -18.13 -3.38 2.28
C ALA A 297 -19.52 -3.35 2.92
N TYR A 298 -19.96 -2.18 3.40
CA TYR A 298 -21.33 -2.01 3.92
C TYR A 298 -22.39 -2.24 2.84
N ASN A 299 -22.18 -1.77 1.61
CA ASN A 299 -23.12 -2.01 0.52
C ASN A 299 -23.21 -3.51 0.14
N GLU A 300 -22.10 -4.24 0.19
CA GLU A 300 -22.11 -5.70 -0.02
C GLU A 300 -22.82 -6.43 1.12
N ARG A 301 -22.67 -5.97 2.36
CA ARG A 301 -23.36 -6.55 3.52
C ARG A 301 -24.87 -6.30 3.42
N PHE A 302 -25.26 -5.10 3.01
CA PHE A 302 -26.63 -4.76 2.69
C PHE A 302 -27.23 -5.69 1.61
N LYS A 303 -26.52 -5.94 0.51
CA LYS A 303 -27.02 -6.84 -0.54
C LYS A 303 -27.32 -8.25 -0.02
N ARG A 304 -26.56 -8.73 0.98
CA ARG A 304 -26.70 -10.07 1.56
C ARG A 304 -27.75 -10.14 2.67
N LEU A 305 -27.80 -9.15 3.55
CA LEU A 305 -28.65 -9.17 4.75
C LEU A 305 -29.91 -8.32 4.64
N GLY A 306 -29.93 -7.35 3.73
CA GLY A 306 -31.04 -6.40 3.56
C GLY A 306 -31.12 -5.34 4.65
N GLU A 307 -30.11 -5.18 5.50
CA GLU A 307 -30.12 -4.24 6.62
C GLU A 307 -29.99 -2.78 6.16
N LEU A 308 -31.05 -2.00 6.30
CA LEU A 308 -31.09 -0.60 5.83
C LEU A 308 -30.02 0.30 6.49
N ASP A 309 -29.60 -0.02 7.71
CA ASP A 309 -28.54 0.74 8.39
C ASP A 309 -27.18 0.56 7.72
N ASP A 310 -26.92 -0.58 7.08
CA ASP A 310 -25.72 -0.76 6.26
C ASP A 310 -25.74 0.12 5.03
N LEU A 311 -26.90 0.27 4.41
CA LEU A 311 -27.05 1.12 3.25
C LEU A 311 -26.86 2.60 3.61
N LYS A 312 -27.35 3.03 4.77
CA LYS A 312 -27.09 4.38 5.31
C LYS A 312 -25.59 4.61 5.55
N LYS A 313 -24.91 3.67 6.21
CA LYS A 313 -23.46 3.73 6.43
C LYS A 313 -22.69 3.73 5.11
N ALA A 314 -23.09 2.92 4.13
CA ALA A 314 -22.49 2.90 2.81
C ALA A 314 -22.57 4.26 2.11
N THR A 315 -23.74 4.93 2.17
CA THR A 315 -23.91 6.28 1.67
C THR A 315 -23.01 7.26 2.43
N GLU A 316 -23.05 7.25 3.77
CA GLU A 316 -22.25 8.16 4.61
C GLU A 316 -20.75 8.09 4.29
N PHE A 317 -20.18 6.88 4.29
CA PHE A 317 -18.75 6.71 4.03
C PHE A 317 -18.36 7.13 2.61
N LYS A 318 -19.18 6.84 1.60
CA LYS A 318 -18.90 7.23 0.21
C LYS A 318 -19.06 8.73 -0.01
N SER A 319 -20.02 9.39 0.64
CA SER A 319 -20.16 10.85 0.61
C SER A 319 -18.94 11.51 1.24
N ARG A 320 -18.52 11.06 2.43
CA ARG A 320 -17.30 11.55 3.08
C ARG A 320 -16.04 11.33 2.24
N ALA A 321 -15.94 10.20 1.54
CA ALA A 321 -14.83 9.94 0.62
C ALA A 321 -14.81 10.94 -0.54
N LEU A 322 -15.99 11.25 -1.10
CA LEU A 322 -16.14 12.20 -2.18
C LEU A 322 -15.78 13.63 -1.75
N ASP A 323 -16.21 14.04 -0.56
CA ASP A 323 -15.91 15.36 0.01
C ASP A 323 -14.40 15.60 0.23
N LEU A 324 -13.62 14.52 0.39
CA LEU A 324 -12.18 14.55 0.56
C LEU A 324 -11.39 14.48 -0.76
N SER A 325 -12.05 14.29 -1.89
CA SER A 325 -11.40 14.13 -3.20
C SER A 325 -11.59 15.39 -4.05
N PRO A 326 -10.56 16.25 -4.18
CA PRO A 326 -10.64 17.44 -5.02
C PRO A 326 -10.78 17.08 -6.51
N ASP A 327 -11.17 18.06 -7.32
CA ASP A 327 -11.22 17.92 -8.77
C ASP A 327 -9.84 17.49 -9.31
N GLY A 328 -9.83 16.47 -10.18
CA GLY A 328 -8.61 15.87 -10.70
C GLY A 328 -8.01 14.74 -9.86
N HIS A 329 -8.60 14.40 -8.70
CA HIS A 329 -8.17 13.25 -7.92
C HIS A 329 -8.34 11.93 -8.72
N PRO A 330 -7.31 11.05 -8.81
CA PRO A 330 -7.37 9.83 -9.64
C PRO A 330 -8.55 8.89 -9.32
N ASP A 331 -8.94 8.81 -8.05
CA ASP A 331 -10.09 7.99 -7.61
C ASP A 331 -11.47 8.66 -7.72
N LEU A 332 -11.53 9.95 -8.08
CA LEU A 332 -12.81 10.68 -8.14
C LEU A 332 -13.86 9.97 -9.03
N PRO A 333 -13.52 9.45 -10.24
CA PRO A 333 -14.48 8.71 -11.05
C PRO A 333 -15.03 7.46 -10.35
N ARG A 334 -14.15 6.71 -9.68
CA ARG A 334 -14.51 5.49 -8.93
C ARG A 334 -15.44 5.81 -7.77
N GLN A 335 -15.17 6.89 -7.05
CA GLN A 335 -15.99 7.33 -5.91
C GLN A 335 -17.38 7.77 -6.34
N LEU A 336 -17.47 8.59 -7.40
CA LEU A 336 -18.73 9.03 -8.01
C LEU A 336 -19.57 7.83 -8.48
N ALA A 337 -18.95 6.89 -9.21
CA ALA A 337 -19.63 5.67 -9.65
C ALA A 337 -20.12 4.83 -8.46
N SER A 338 -19.29 4.68 -7.42
CA SER A 338 -19.63 3.92 -6.22
C SER A 338 -20.79 4.53 -5.44
N LEU A 339 -20.84 5.86 -5.32
CA LEU A 339 -21.93 6.58 -4.68
C LEU A 339 -23.22 6.48 -5.51
N GLY A 340 -23.12 6.68 -6.83
CA GLY A 340 -24.25 6.53 -7.75
C GLY A 340 -24.85 5.12 -7.75
N MET A 341 -24.02 4.07 -7.69
CA MET A 341 -24.50 2.68 -7.53
C MET A 341 -25.23 2.47 -6.19
N THR A 342 -24.78 3.12 -5.11
CA THR A 342 -25.41 3.00 -3.79
C THR A 342 -26.81 3.60 -3.80
N HIS A 343 -26.95 4.77 -4.43
CA HIS A 343 -28.26 5.40 -4.64
C HIS A 343 -29.17 4.57 -5.56
N GLY A 344 -28.63 3.93 -6.60
CA GLY A 344 -29.39 2.94 -7.39
C GLY A 344 -29.93 1.78 -6.54
N ASN A 345 -29.07 1.15 -5.72
CA ASN A 345 -29.50 0.07 -4.82
C ASN A 345 -30.56 0.52 -3.80
N ARG A 346 -30.47 1.78 -3.34
CA ARG A 346 -31.50 2.39 -2.46
C ARG A 346 -32.83 2.54 -3.19
N PHE A 347 -32.81 3.04 -4.42
CA PHE A 347 -34.02 3.17 -5.24
C PHE A 347 -34.68 1.81 -5.48
N GLU A 348 -33.93 0.77 -5.84
CA GLU A 348 -34.50 -0.57 -6.06
C GLU A 348 -35.24 -1.12 -4.83
N ARG A 349 -34.85 -0.69 -3.63
CA ARG A 349 -35.36 -1.21 -2.37
C ARG A 349 -36.44 -0.33 -1.73
N MET A 350 -36.30 0.98 -1.85
CA MET A 350 -37.19 1.95 -1.22
C MET A 350 -38.14 2.63 -2.22
N SER A 351 -37.86 2.51 -3.51
CA SER A 351 -38.57 3.19 -4.61
C SER A 351 -38.65 4.72 -4.45
N GLU A 352 -37.66 5.30 -3.78
CA GLU A 352 -37.54 6.76 -3.58
C GLU A 352 -36.91 7.41 -4.81
N LEU A 353 -37.70 8.16 -5.58
CA LEU A 353 -37.26 8.80 -6.83
C LEU A 353 -36.00 9.68 -6.66
N ASN A 354 -35.86 10.36 -5.52
CA ASN A 354 -34.69 11.20 -5.22
C ASN A 354 -33.37 10.39 -5.17
N ASP A 355 -33.41 9.11 -4.79
CA ASP A 355 -32.23 8.25 -4.87
C ASP A 355 -31.89 7.91 -6.33
N LEU A 356 -32.89 7.68 -7.19
CA LEU A 356 -32.66 7.48 -8.60
C LEU A 356 -32.10 8.72 -9.30
N GLU A 357 -32.60 9.90 -8.94
CA GLU A 357 -32.09 11.19 -9.43
C GLU A 357 -30.63 11.39 -9.04
N LYS A 358 -30.25 11.09 -7.79
CA LYS A 358 -28.84 11.13 -7.35
C LYS A 358 -27.95 10.12 -8.08
N ALA A 359 -28.47 8.94 -8.39
CA ALA A 359 -27.73 7.97 -9.20
C ALA A 359 -27.43 8.54 -10.61
N ILE A 360 -28.42 9.22 -11.21
CA ILE A 360 -28.31 9.87 -12.53
C ILE A 360 -27.52 11.20 -12.45
N GLU A 361 -27.31 11.78 -11.26
CA GLU A 361 -26.41 12.90 -11.06
C GLU A 361 -24.93 12.45 -11.03
N TYR A 362 -24.61 11.40 -10.25
CA TYR A 362 -23.22 10.99 -10.02
C TYR A 362 -22.64 10.12 -11.14
N LYS A 363 -23.42 9.17 -11.70
CA LYS A 363 -22.90 8.21 -12.69
C LYS A 363 -22.42 8.88 -13.99
N PRO A 364 -23.09 9.90 -14.56
CA PRO A 364 -22.58 10.59 -15.75
C PRO A 364 -21.24 11.29 -15.48
N ARG A 365 -21.07 11.92 -14.31
CA ARG A 365 -19.80 12.56 -13.94
C ARG A 365 -18.66 11.55 -13.89
N ALA A 366 -18.91 10.35 -13.35
CA ALA A 366 -17.93 9.27 -13.38
C ALA A 366 -17.55 8.88 -14.82
N VAL A 367 -18.53 8.73 -15.71
CA VAL A 367 -18.29 8.42 -17.13
C VAL A 367 -17.48 9.53 -17.82
N THR A 368 -17.83 10.80 -17.61
CA THR A 368 -17.13 11.94 -18.22
C THR A 368 -15.68 12.07 -17.78
N LEU A 369 -15.38 11.79 -16.51
CA LEU A 369 -14.03 11.89 -15.96
C LEU A 369 -13.13 10.68 -16.30
N THR A 370 -13.66 9.72 -17.04
CA THR A 370 -12.98 8.46 -17.33
C THR A 370 -12.55 8.36 -18.78
N PRO A 371 -11.27 8.09 -19.06
CA PRO A 371 -10.83 7.74 -20.41
C PRO A 371 -11.51 6.46 -20.93
N GLU A 372 -11.94 6.45 -22.17
CA GLU A 372 -12.64 5.29 -22.78
C GLU A 372 -11.79 4.00 -22.78
N ALA A 373 -10.46 4.12 -22.81
CA ALA A 373 -9.54 2.98 -22.71
C ALA A 373 -9.46 2.37 -21.29
N HIS A 374 -10.10 2.98 -20.28
CA HIS A 374 -10.04 2.51 -18.91
C HIS A 374 -10.86 1.22 -18.72
N PRO A 375 -10.33 0.17 -18.05
CA PRO A 375 -11.02 -1.12 -17.93
C PRO A 375 -12.41 -1.07 -17.29
N ASN A 376 -12.68 -0.10 -16.40
CA ASN A 376 -13.99 0.07 -15.77
C ASN A 376 -14.98 0.94 -16.56
N PHE A 377 -14.57 1.54 -17.68
CA PHE A 377 -15.43 2.42 -18.47
C PHE A 377 -16.73 1.72 -18.94
N PRO A 378 -16.70 0.47 -19.46
CA PRO A 378 -17.92 -0.26 -19.80
C PRO A 378 -18.84 -0.49 -18.59
N ASN A 379 -18.26 -0.78 -17.42
CA ASN A 379 -19.03 -0.98 -16.17
C ASN A 379 -19.79 0.29 -15.77
N TRP A 380 -19.16 1.46 -15.91
CA TRP A 380 -19.76 2.76 -15.58
C TRP A 380 -20.88 3.15 -16.55
N LEU A 381 -20.71 2.86 -17.85
CA LEU A 381 -21.76 3.04 -18.85
C LEU A 381 -22.96 2.13 -18.60
N ALA A 382 -22.73 0.83 -18.38
CA ALA A 382 -23.82 -0.11 -18.11
C ALA A 382 -24.59 0.26 -16.84
N SER A 383 -23.88 0.68 -15.79
CA SER A 383 -24.52 1.14 -14.55
C SER A 383 -25.37 2.39 -14.77
N LEU A 384 -24.95 3.30 -15.63
CA LEU A 384 -25.74 4.48 -16.02
C LEU A 384 -26.99 4.06 -16.82
N GLY A 385 -26.85 3.12 -17.74
CA GLY A 385 -27.95 2.58 -18.53
C GLY A 385 -29.06 1.99 -17.66
N ILE A 386 -28.70 1.15 -16.69
CA ILE A 386 -29.65 0.56 -15.72
C ILE A 386 -30.46 1.65 -15.00
N SER A 387 -29.82 2.73 -14.53
CA SER A 387 -30.55 3.82 -13.85
C SER A 387 -31.49 4.58 -14.78
N HIS A 388 -31.17 4.74 -16.06
CA HIS A 388 -32.10 5.31 -17.02
C HIS A 388 -33.26 4.35 -17.32
N SER A 389 -33.00 3.04 -17.44
CA SER A 389 -34.06 2.02 -17.57
C SER A 389 -35.01 2.02 -16.36
N ASP A 390 -34.47 2.12 -15.14
CA ASP A 390 -35.26 2.27 -13.91
C ASP A 390 -36.13 3.53 -13.95
N ARG A 391 -35.58 4.66 -14.40
CA ARG A 391 -36.31 5.92 -14.48
C ARG A 391 -37.41 5.88 -15.52
N PHE A 392 -37.14 5.25 -16.66
CA PHE A 392 -38.17 4.97 -17.66
C PHE A 392 -39.30 4.12 -17.10
N ARG A 393 -38.99 3.02 -16.40
CA ARG A 393 -40.04 2.17 -15.79
C ARG A 393 -40.89 2.92 -14.77
N TYR A 394 -40.34 3.95 -14.12
CA TYR A 394 -41.04 4.76 -13.13
C TYR A 394 -41.84 5.93 -13.72
N LEU A 395 -41.26 6.67 -14.68
CA LEU A 395 -41.83 7.92 -15.22
C LEU A 395 -42.42 7.78 -16.63
N GLY A 396 -42.01 6.76 -17.40
CA GLY A 396 -42.43 6.53 -18.78
C GLY A 396 -41.80 7.47 -19.81
N GLU A 397 -40.72 8.18 -19.48
CA GLU A 397 -40.10 9.15 -20.40
C GLU A 397 -39.25 8.45 -21.46
N LEU A 398 -39.66 8.51 -22.74
CA LEU A 398 -38.96 7.84 -23.85
C LEU A 398 -37.45 8.17 -23.93
N LYS A 399 -37.08 9.40 -23.57
CA LYS A 399 -35.68 9.87 -23.55
C LYS A 399 -34.80 9.00 -22.66
N ASP A 400 -35.36 8.47 -21.57
CA ASP A 400 -34.63 7.63 -20.63
C ASP A 400 -34.35 6.25 -21.21
N ILE A 401 -35.34 5.60 -21.82
CA ILE A 401 -35.10 4.28 -22.41
C ILE A 401 -34.17 4.36 -23.63
N GLU A 402 -34.23 5.46 -24.39
CA GLU A 402 -33.27 5.75 -25.45
C GLU A 402 -31.85 5.90 -24.90
N LYS A 403 -31.68 6.64 -23.79
CA LYS A 403 -30.38 6.81 -23.14
C LYS A 403 -29.85 5.50 -22.55
N ALA A 404 -30.73 4.69 -21.98
CA ALA A 404 -30.38 3.38 -21.46
C ALA A 404 -29.81 2.47 -22.57
N ILE A 405 -30.53 2.36 -23.69
CA ILE A 405 -30.12 1.59 -24.87
C ILE A 405 -28.77 2.09 -25.42
N GLU A 406 -28.58 3.41 -25.52
CA GLU A 406 -27.31 4.01 -25.96
C GLU A 406 -26.15 3.59 -25.04
N CYS A 407 -26.32 3.75 -23.72
CA CYS A 407 -25.29 3.43 -22.74
C CYS A 407 -24.95 1.92 -22.72
N GLU A 408 -25.96 1.05 -22.75
CA GLU A 408 -25.77 -0.41 -22.69
C GLU A 408 -25.18 -0.96 -24.00
N THR A 409 -25.60 -0.43 -25.15
CA THR A 409 -25.01 -0.78 -26.46
C THR A 409 -23.53 -0.40 -26.50
N ARG A 410 -23.19 0.81 -26.02
CA ARG A 410 -21.80 1.27 -25.98
C ARG A 410 -20.97 0.47 -24.98
N ALA A 411 -21.51 0.12 -23.82
CA ALA A 411 -20.84 -0.74 -22.86
C ALA A 411 -20.48 -2.09 -23.50
N LEU A 412 -21.44 -2.75 -24.15
CA LEU A 412 -21.21 -4.03 -24.84
C LEU A 412 -20.17 -3.92 -25.96
N ALA A 413 -20.21 -2.88 -26.78
CA ALA A 413 -19.24 -2.67 -27.85
C ALA A 413 -17.79 -2.52 -27.36
N LEU A 414 -17.60 -2.03 -26.13
CA LEU A 414 -16.29 -1.84 -25.49
C LEU A 414 -15.87 -3.03 -24.61
N THR A 415 -16.71 -4.06 -24.51
CA THR A 415 -16.48 -5.22 -23.67
C THR A 415 -15.68 -6.28 -24.42
N PRO A 416 -14.54 -6.76 -23.89
CA PRO A 416 -13.85 -7.91 -24.46
C PRO A 416 -14.71 -9.18 -24.39
N ASN A 417 -14.67 -10.02 -25.42
CA ASN A 417 -15.38 -11.30 -25.45
C ASN A 417 -15.06 -12.16 -24.22
N GLY A 418 -16.08 -12.71 -23.57
CA GLY A 418 -15.93 -13.57 -22.39
C GLY A 418 -15.81 -12.79 -21.07
N HIS A 419 -16.18 -11.51 -21.07
CA HIS A 419 -16.20 -10.72 -19.85
C HIS A 419 -17.29 -11.24 -18.89
N PRO A 420 -17.02 -11.37 -17.58
CA PRO A 420 -17.98 -11.96 -16.62
C PRO A 420 -19.36 -11.29 -16.58
N TYR A 421 -19.43 -10.00 -16.91
CA TYR A 421 -20.67 -9.21 -16.89
C TYR A 421 -21.34 -9.03 -18.26
N GLU A 422 -20.77 -9.58 -19.34
CA GLU A 422 -21.32 -9.48 -20.70
C GLU A 422 -22.77 -9.96 -20.75
N SER A 423 -23.06 -11.13 -20.18
CA SER A 423 -24.41 -11.70 -20.10
C SER A 423 -25.42 -10.79 -19.39
N HIS A 424 -24.99 -10.08 -18.35
CA HIS A 424 -25.84 -9.17 -17.59
C HIS A 424 -26.18 -7.91 -18.42
N TRP A 425 -25.23 -7.42 -19.20
CA TRP A 425 -25.43 -6.27 -20.09
C TRP A 425 -26.33 -6.61 -21.28
N LEU A 426 -26.16 -7.79 -21.87
CA LEU A 426 -27.07 -8.30 -22.90
C LEU A 426 -28.50 -8.43 -22.36
N ALA A 427 -28.65 -8.97 -21.14
CA ALA A 427 -29.96 -9.07 -20.50
C ALA A 427 -30.61 -7.70 -20.24
N SER A 428 -29.81 -6.72 -19.79
CA SER A 428 -30.29 -5.36 -19.54
C SER A 428 -30.72 -4.68 -20.84
N LEU A 429 -29.92 -4.80 -21.91
CA LEU A 429 -30.22 -4.24 -23.23
C LEU A 429 -31.46 -4.87 -23.85
N GLY A 430 -31.60 -6.20 -23.74
CA GLY A 430 -32.80 -6.90 -24.19
C GLY A 430 -34.06 -6.43 -23.44
N ALA A 431 -33.95 -6.24 -22.12
CA ALA A 431 -35.04 -5.68 -21.32
C ALA A 431 -35.38 -4.24 -21.74
N ALA A 432 -34.37 -3.40 -21.99
CA ALA A 432 -34.58 -2.02 -22.40
C ALA A 432 -35.30 -1.90 -23.75
N HIS A 433 -34.90 -2.72 -24.73
CA HIS A 433 -35.62 -2.82 -26.01
C HIS A 433 -37.05 -3.34 -25.84
N GLY A 434 -37.27 -4.35 -24.98
CA GLY A 434 -38.61 -4.85 -24.67
C GLY A 434 -39.50 -3.79 -24.00
N ASP A 435 -38.94 -2.99 -23.09
CA ASP A 435 -39.61 -1.88 -22.41
C ASP A 435 -40.02 -0.79 -23.40
N ARG A 436 -39.13 -0.41 -24.32
CA ARG A 436 -39.42 0.56 -25.39
C ARG A 436 -40.49 0.06 -26.36
N SER A 437 -40.40 -1.21 -26.79
CA SER A 437 -41.39 -1.84 -27.67
C SER A 437 -42.79 -1.83 -27.04
N ARG A 438 -42.90 -2.20 -25.76
CA ARG A 438 -44.17 -2.22 -25.04
C ARG A 438 -44.79 -0.82 -24.94
N HIS A 439 -43.97 0.22 -24.83
CA HIS A 439 -44.45 1.59 -24.72
C HIS A 439 -44.87 2.20 -26.06
N LEU A 440 -44.12 1.95 -27.14
CA LEU A 440 -44.41 2.48 -28.48
C LEU A 440 -45.42 1.61 -29.27
N GLY A 441 -45.58 0.34 -28.90
CA GLY A 441 -46.39 -0.62 -29.66
C GLY A 441 -45.70 -1.10 -30.94
N GLU A 442 -44.39 -0.94 -31.06
CA GLU A 442 -43.61 -1.23 -32.26
C GLU A 442 -42.89 -2.59 -32.17
N LEU A 443 -43.07 -3.45 -33.18
CA LEU A 443 -42.48 -4.80 -33.23
C LEU A 443 -40.96 -4.81 -33.52
N GLY A 444 -40.41 -3.76 -34.12
CA GLY A 444 -38.99 -3.72 -34.52
C GLY A 444 -38.00 -3.76 -33.35
N ASP A 445 -38.42 -3.33 -32.16
CA ASP A 445 -37.62 -3.46 -30.95
C ASP A 445 -37.68 -4.87 -30.33
N ILE A 446 -38.71 -5.66 -30.63
CA ILE A 446 -38.77 -7.07 -30.21
C ILE A 446 -37.72 -7.88 -30.97
N GLU A 447 -37.56 -7.64 -32.27
CA GLU A 447 -36.52 -8.28 -33.08
C GLU A 447 -35.12 -7.93 -32.57
N LYS A 448 -34.89 -6.66 -32.18
CA LYS A 448 -33.63 -6.24 -31.54
C LYS A 448 -33.42 -6.89 -30.18
N ALA A 449 -34.43 -6.90 -29.31
CA ALA A 449 -34.36 -7.55 -28.01
C ALA A 449 -34.01 -9.04 -28.12
N VAL A 450 -34.55 -9.73 -29.12
CA VAL A 450 -34.23 -11.15 -29.39
C VAL A 450 -32.83 -11.31 -30.00
N SER A 451 -32.43 -10.43 -30.93
CA SER A 451 -31.11 -10.50 -31.57
C SER A 451 -29.93 -10.27 -30.62
N VAL A 452 -30.15 -9.63 -29.47
CA VAL A 452 -29.12 -9.43 -28.45
C VAL A 452 -28.72 -10.77 -27.77
N PHE A 453 -29.52 -11.82 -27.91
CA PHE A 453 -29.24 -13.15 -27.34
C PHE A 453 -28.83 -14.21 -28.37
N LEU A 454 -28.70 -13.84 -29.66
CA LEU A 454 -28.33 -14.72 -30.77
C LEU A 454 -26.94 -14.35 -31.30
#